data_AF-A0AA51R038-F1
#
_entry.id   AF-A0AA51R038-F1
#
_cell.length_a   1.000
_cell.length_b   1.000
_cell.length_c   1.000
_cell.angle_alpha   90.00
_cell.angle_beta   90.00
_cell.angle_gamma   90.00
#
_symmetry.space_group_name_H-M   'P 1'
#
loop_
_entity.id
_entity.type
_entity.pdbx_description
1 polymer ?
#
loop_
_entity_poly.entity_id
_entity_poly.type
_entity_poly.pdbx_seq_one_letter_code
_entity_poly.pdbx_strand_id
1 'polypeptide(L)'
;MSGLSAFLSQNVIQIENEKHVVSNRFADNGNPVEWEIKALSEEENQAIRRACTKVIGRKGQRVPETDYELYLTKLIVESVVYPNLRDAGLQESYGVLGAESLVKKMLTAGEYARLLEKVQEVNGFDRDMEELVEEAKN
;
A
#
# COMPACT_ATOMS: atom_id res chain seq x y z
N MET A 1 28.20 17.64 13.12
CA MET A 1 27.88 16.29 13.66
C MET A 1 28.03 15.29 12.53
N SER A 2 28.60 14.12 12.81
CA SER A 2 29.08 13.13 11.82
C SER A 2 28.00 12.67 10.85
N GLY A 3 28.36 12.47 9.58
CA GLY A 3 27.41 12.07 8.52
C GLY A 3 26.59 10.81 8.83
N LEU A 4 27.13 9.84 9.56
CA LEU A 4 26.41 8.58 9.87
C LEU A 4 25.32 8.72 10.93
N SER A 5 25.38 9.72 11.83
CA SER A 5 24.39 9.84 12.90
C SER A 5 23.00 10.16 12.36
N ALA A 6 22.91 10.81 11.20
CA ALA A 6 21.63 11.13 10.55
C ALA A 6 20.85 9.88 10.09
N PHE A 7 21.53 8.73 9.93
CA PHE A 7 20.92 7.48 9.46
C PHE A 7 20.56 6.50 10.58
N LEU A 8 20.83 6.86 11.83
CA LEU A 8 20.47 6.00 12.97
C LEU A 8 18.95 6.03 13.16
N SER A 9 18.34 4.88 13.46
CA SER A 9 16.87 4.73 13.51
C SER A 9 16.19 5.70 14.48
N GLN A 10 16.87 6.08 15.57
CA GLN A 10 16.37 7.05 16.54
C GLN A 10 16.43 8.52 16.04
N ASN A 11 17.21 8.78 14.99
CA ASN A 11 17.44 10.11 14.44
C ASN A 11 16.74 10.32 13.09
N VAL A 12 16.34 9.25 12.40
CA VAL A 12 15.56 9.33 11.16
C VAL A 12 14.11 9.69 11.49
N ILE A 13 13.58 10.65 10.74
CA ILE A 13 12.18 11.06 10.83
C ILE A 13 11.31 9.85 10.49
N GLN A 14 10.44 9.46 11.42
CA GLN A 14 9.52 8.35 11.21
C GLN A 14 8.41 8.78 10.27
N ILE A 15 8.05 7.91 9.34
CA ILE A 15 6.91 8.14 8.45
C ILE A 15 5.64 7.81 9.24
N GLU A 16 4.81 8.81 9.50
CA GLU A 16 3.53 8.62 10.15
C GLU A 16 2.49 8.06 9.16
N ASN A 17 1.47 7.38 9.69
CA ASN A 17 0.37 6.92 8.87
C ASN A 17 -0.45 8.11 8.36
N GLU A 18 -0.86 8.07 7.10
CA GLU A 18 -1.68 9.09 6.50
C GLU A 18 -3.15 8.70 6.52
N LYS A 19 -4.02 9.70 6.73
CA LYS A 19 -5.47 9.54 6.69
C LYS A 19 -6.04 10.13 5.40
N HIS A 20 -6.90 9.37 4.72
CA HIS A 20 -7.46 9.80 3.44
C HIS A 20 -8.86 9.26 3.19
N VAL A 21 -9.78 10.12 2.71
CA VAL A 21 -11.13 9.70 2.31
C VAL A 21 -11.10 9.14 0.88
N VAL A 22 -11.20 7.82 0.76
CA VAL A 22 -11.21 7.12 -0.54
C VAL A 22 -12.59 7.16 -1.23
N SER A 23 -13.65 7.15 -0.41
CA SER A 23 -15.04 7.05 -0.86
C SER A 23 -16.01 7.73 0.08
N ASN A 24 -16.98 8.44 -0.50
CA ASN A 24 -18.12 9.01 0.23
C ASN A 24 -19.18 7.95 0.60
N ARG A 25 -19.07 6.71 0.10
CA ARG A 25 -20.05 5.64 0.38
C ARG A 25 -19.86 5.02 1.76
N PHE A 26 -18.65 5.07 2.31
CA PHE A 26 -18.36 4.62 3.67
C PHE A 26 -18.48 5.82 4.59
N ALA A 27 -19.56 5.89 5.34
CA ALA A 27 -19.85 7.01 6.22
C ALA A 27 -20.19 6.53 7.63
N ASP A 28 -19.69 7.25 8.63
CA ASP A 28 -20.09 7.12 10.02
C ASP A 28 -20.76 8.43 10.46
N ASN A 29 -21.96 8.32 11.04
CA ASN A 29 -22.78 9.48 11.42
C ASN A 29 -22.97 10.53 10.30
N GLY A 30 -23.00 10.08 9.04
CA GLY A 30 -23.19 10.93 7.86
C GLY A 30 -21.91 11.57 7.30
N ASN A 31 -20.75 11.34 7.92
CA ASN A 31 -19.46 11.83 7.42
C ASN A 31 -18.65 10.70 6.78
N PRO A 32 -18.04 10.93 5.60
CA PRO A 32 -17.13 9.97 4.99
C PRO A 32 -16.01 9.55 5.94
N VAL A 33 -15.71 8.25 5.97
CA VAL A 33 -14.70 7.67 6.85
C VAL A 33 -13.34 7.69 6.18
N GLU A 34 -12.33 8.14 6.91
CA GLU A 34 -10.94 8.13 6.48
C GLU A 34 -10.34 6.72 6.56
N TRP A 35 -9.55 6.39 5.57
CA TRP A 35 -8.68 5.23 5.56
C TRP A 35 -7.34 5.63 6.15
N GLU A 36 -6.76 4.76 6.98
CA GLU A 36 -5.41 4.94 7.51
C GLU A 36 -4.43 4.08 6.70
N ILE A 37 -3.41 4.72 6.14
CA ILE A 37 -2.48 4.13 5.19
C ILE A 37 -1.06 4.31 5.72
N LYS A 38 -0.29 3.23 5.79
CA LYS A 38 1.12 3.24 6.18
C LYS A 38 2.05 3.05 4.98
N ALA A 39 3.21 3.69 5.05
CA ALA A 39 4.33 3.37 4.18
C ALA A 39 4.87 1.98 4.53
N LEU A 40 5.34 1.26 3.51
CA LEU A 40 6.00 -0.02 3.68
C LEU A 40 7.51 0.15 3.60
N SER A 41 8.20 -0.64 4.43
CA SER A 41 9.64 -0.83 4.25
C SER A 41 9.93 -1.53 2.91
N GLU A 42 11.15 -1.34 2.38
CA GLU A 42 11.58 -2.07 1.19
C GLU A 42 11.64 -3.59 1.43
N GLU A 43 11.80 -4.05 2.67
CA GLU A 43 11.71 -5.46 3.03
C GLU A 43 10.29 -6.02 2.83
N GLU A 44 9.27 -5.31 3.34
CA GLU A 44 7.85 -5.65 3.11
C GLU A 44 7.52 -5.62 1.60
N ASN A 45 7.94 -4.56 0.92
CA ASN A 45 7.74 -4.38 -0.52
C ASN A 45 8.37 -5.52 -1.35
N GLN A 46 9.61 -5.91 -1.01
CA GLN A 46 10.30 -7.03 -1.64
C GLN A 46 9.60 -8.36 -1.36
N ALA A 47 9.11 -8.58 -0.14
CA ALA A 47 8.36 -9.78 0.21
C ALA A 47 7.08 -9.91 -0.64
N ILE A 48 6.35 -8.80 -0.83
CA ILE A 48 5.17 -8.76 -1.71
C ILE A 48 5.56 -9.08 -3.16
N ARG A 49 6.60 -8.42 -3.70
CA ARG A 49 7.10 -8.70 -5.06
C ARG A 49 7.41 -10.17 -5.26
N ARG A 50 8.18 -10.76 -4.33
CA ARG A 50 8.56 -12.19 -4.38
C ARG A 50 7.33 -13.10 -4.34
N ALA A 51 6.34 -12.79 -3.49
CA ALA A 51 5.10 -13.57 -3.42
C ALA A 51 4.29 -13.52 -4.73
N CYS A 52 4.46 -12.46 -5.52
CA CYS A 52 3.80 -12.29 -6.82
C CYS A 52 4.64 -12.79 -8.01
N THR A 53 5.91 -13.15 -7.82
CA THR A 53 6.78 -13.65 -8.88
C THR A 53 6.81 -15.18 -8.89
N LYS A 54 6.48 -15.77 -10.04
CA LYS A 54 6.63 -17.21 -10.29
C LYS A 54 7.75 -17.45 -11.30
N VAL A 55 8.53 -18.51 -11.09
CA VAL A 55 9.54 -18.93 -12.06
C VAL A 55 8.89 -19.90 -13.04
N ILE A 56 8.72 -19.45 -14.27
CA ILE A 56 8.14 -20.26 -15.36
C ILE A 56 9.25 -20.87 -16.22
N GLY A 57 9.04 -22.10 -16.65
CA GLY A 57 9.90 -22.76 -17.64
C GLY A 57 9.44 -22.41 -19.06
N ARG A 58 10.24 -21.66 -19.83
CA ARG A 58 10.01 -21.42 -21.26
C ARG A 58 11.22 -21.88 -22.05
N LYS A 59 11.04 -22.87 -22.94
CA LYS A 59 12.10 -23.40 -23.84
C LYS A 59 13.40 -23.78 -23.10
N GLY A 60 13.30 -24.44 -21.95
CA GLY A 60 14.45 -24.85 -21.13
C GLY A 60 15.11 -23.74 -20.31
N GLN A 61 14.63 -22.50 -20.40
CA GLN A 61 15.06 -21.38 -19.58
C GLN A 61 14.07 -21.14 -18.43
N ARG A 62 14.61 -20.79 -17.25
CA ARG A 62 13.83 -20.36 -16.08
C ARG A 62 13.70 -18.83 -16.14
N VAL A 63 12.50 -18.34 -16.39
CA VAL A 63 12.22 -16.89 -16.49
C VAL A 63 11.32 -16.49 -15.31
N PRO A 64 11.66 -15.45 -14.54
CA PRO A 64 10.75 -14.89 -13.55
C PRO A 64 9.61 -14.13 -14.24
N GLU A 65 8.37 -14.41 -13.86
CA GLU A 65 7.18 -13.70 -14.31
C GLU A 65 6.43 -13.19 -13.07
N THR A 66 6.25 -11.87 -12.98
CA THR A 66 5.56 -11.22 -11.86
C THR A 66 4.13 -10.90 -12.24
N ASP A 67 3.19 -11.33 -11.40
CA ASP A 67 1.80 -10.89 -11.47
C ASP A 67 1.69 -9.48 -10.90
N TYR A 68 1.72 -8.48 -11.78
CA TYR A 68 1.67 -7.07 -11.40
C TYR A 68 0.33 -6.67 -10.78
N GLU A 69 -0.79 -7.26 -11.23
CA GLU A 69 -2.09 -6.94 -10.65
C GLU A 69 -2.19 -7.44 -9.21
N LEU A 70 -1.72 -8.67 -8.96
CA LEU A 70 -1.64 -9.22 -7.62
C LEU A 70 -0.67 -8.42 -6.74
N TYR A 71 0.47 -7.98 -7.28
CA TYR A 71 1.42 -7.12 -6.57
C TYR A 71 0.78 -5.82 -6.11
N LEU A 72 0.09 -5.10 -7.00
CA LEU A 72 -0.59 -3.85 -6.64
C LEU A 72 -1.71 -4.09 -5.62
N THR A 73 -2.45 -5.19 -5.74
CA THR A 73 -3.50 -5.53 -4.77
C THR A 73 -2.91 -5.81 -3.39
N LYS A 74 -1.81 -6.57 -3.32
CA LYS A 74 -1.12 -6.87 -2.06
C LYS A 74 -0.46 -5.63 -1.47
N LEU A 75 0.09 -4.75 -2.30
CA LEU A 75 0.62 -3.46 -1.86
C LEU A 75 -0.45 -2.66 -1.11
N ILE A 76 -1.66 -2.54 -1.68
CA ILE A 76 -2.79 -1.90 -1.00
C ILE A 76 -3.12 -2.61 0.32
N VAL A 77 -3.26 -3.94 0.29
CA VAL A 77 -3.64 -4.72 1.48
C VAL A 77 -2.65 -4.58 2.63
N GLU A 78 -1.35 -4.52 2.34
CA GLU A 78 -0.33 -4.35 3.39
C GLU A 78 -0.20 -2.89 3.86
N SER A 79 -0.49 -1.92 2.98
CA SER A 79 -0.45 -0.50 3.34
C SER A 79 -1.69 -0.02 4.11
N VAL A 80 -2.85 -0.65 3.95
CA VAL A 80 -4.08 -0.23 4.65
C VAL A 80 -4.10 -0.75 6.10
N VAL A 81 -4.05 0.17 7.06
CA VAL A 81 -4.18 -0.10 8.50
C VAL A 81 -5.65 -0.06 8.92
N TYR A 82 -6.40 0.94 8.44
CA TYR A 82 -7.83 1.08 8.69
C TYR A 82 -8.59 1.38 7.38
N PRO A 83 -9.72 0.70 7.10
CA PRO A 83 -10.27 -0.43 7.85
C PRO A 83 -9.36 -1.66 7.82
N ASN A 84 -9.41 -2.50 8.86
CA ASN A 84 -8.63 -3.74 8.87
C ASN A 84 -9.19 -4.71 7.83
N LEU A 85 -8.55 -4.81 6.67
CA LEU A 85 -8.97 -5.69 5.57
C LEU A 85 -8.86 -7.18 5.91
N ARG A 86 -8.18 -7.54 7.00
CA ARG A 86 -8.08 -8.90 7.52
C ARG A 86 -9.14 -9.23 8.57
N ASP A 87 -10.02 -8.28 8.90
CA ASP A 87 -11.12 -8.52 9.81
C ASP A 87 -12.11 -9.55 9.24
N ALA A 88 -12.37 -10.59 10.03
CA ALA A 88 -13.21 -11.72 9.59
C ALA A 88 -14.67 -11.30 9.40
N GLY A 89 -15.20 -10.44 10.27
CA GLY A 89 -16.59 -9.97 10.17
C GLY A 89 -16.80 -9.09 8.95
N LEU A 90 -15.82 -8.23 8.64
CA LEU A 90 -15.83 -7.44 7.43
C LEU A 90 -15.78 -8.33 6.18
N GLN A 91 -14.87 -9.30 6.11
CA GLN A 91 -14.80 -10.24 4.97
C GLN A 91 -16.09 -11.03 4.80
N GLU A 92 -16.68 -11.53 5.90
CA GLU A 92 -17.93 -12.26 5.90
C GLU A 92 -19.09 -11.40 5.39
N SER A 93 -19.17 -10.12 5.80
CA SER A 93 -20.21 -9.19 5.33
C SER A 93 -20.22 -8.98 3.81
N TYR A 94 -19.06 -9.14 3.16
CA TYR A 94 -18.90 -9.04 1.70
C TYR A 94 -18.94 -10.41 1.00
N GLY A 95 -19.05 -11.51 1.74
CA GLY A 95 -19.13 -12.88 1.22
C GLY A 95 -17.83 -13.34 0.54
N VAL A 96 -16.68 -12.89 1.04
CA VAL A 96 -15.36 -13.20 0.47
C VAL A 96 -14.41 -13.77 1.52
N LEU A 97 -13.38 -14.46 1.04
CA LEU A 97 -12.27 -14.93 1.86
C LEU A 97 -10.98 -14.29 1.34
N GLY A 98 -10.27 -13.59 2.22
CA GLY A 98 -9.01 -12.91 1.91
C GLY A 98 -9.17 -11.42 1.68
N ALA A 99 -8.17 -10.67 2.14
CA ALA A 99 -8.14 -9.22 2.09
C ALA A 99 -8.07 -8.68 0.65
N GLU A 100 -7.38 -9.39 -0.26
CA GLU A 100 -7.27 -9.06 -1.67
C GLU A 100 -8.63 -9.13 -2.38
N SER A 101 -9.42 -10.16 -2.07
CA SER A 101 -10.77 -10.29 -2.59
C SER A 101 -11.71 -9.27 -1.98
N LEU A 102 -11.57 -8.97 -0.68
CA LEU A 102 -12.34 -7.94 0.01
C LEU A 102 -12.16 -6.57 -0.61
N VAL A 103 -10.94 -6.08 -0.75
CA VAL A 103 -10.71 -4.72 -1.27
C VAL A 103 -11.26 -4.55 -2.69
N LYS A 104 -11.12 -5.57 -3.54
CA LYS A 104 -11.68 -5.58 -4.90
C LYS A 104 -13.22 -5.70 -4.93
N LYS A 105 -13.82 -6.38 -3.96
CA LYS A 105 -15.28 -6.54 -3.85
C LYS A 105 -15.96 -5.30 -3.26
N MET A 106 -15.31 -4.67 -2.29
CA MET A 106 -15.82 -3.54 -1.51
C MET A 106 -15.78 -2.22 -2.30
N LEU A 107 -14.71 -2.02 -3.07
CA LEU A 107 -14.48 -0.78 -3.83
C LEU A 107 -14.99 -0.91 -5.27
N THR A 108 -15.55 0.19 -5.79
CA THR A 108 -15.71 0.38 -7.22
C THR A 108 -14.35 0.58 -7.89
N ALA A 109 -14.26 0.38 -9.20
CA ALA A 109 -12.99 0.54 -9.93
C ALA A 109 -12.34 1.92 -9.71
N GLY A 110 -13.13 3.00 -9.66
CA GLY A 110 -12.62 4.35 -9.42
C GLY A 110 -12.16 4.59 -7.99
N GLU A 111 -12.81 3.97 -7.00
CA GLU A 111 -12.35 4.04 -5.60
C GLU A 111 -11.09 3.22 -5.38
N TYR A 112 -11.00 2.04 -6.00
CA TYR A 112 -9.79 1.22 -5.97
C TYR A 112 -8.60 1.98 -6.58
N ALA A 113 -8.80 2.64 -7.72
CA ALA A 113 -7.77 3.45 -8.35
C ALA A 113 -7.29 4.60 -7.45
N ARG A 114 -8.20 5.33 -6.80
CA ARG A 114 -7.84 6.40 -5.84
C ARG A 114 -7.09 5.87 -4.63
N LEU A 115 -7.51 4.73 -4.08
CA LEU A 115 -6.79 4.11 -2.98
C LEU A 115 -5.39 3.67 -3.42
N LEU A 116 -5.25 3.09 -4.61
CA LEU A 116 -3.95 2.70 -5.16
C LEU A 116 -3.03 3.91 -5.33
N GLU A 117 -3.54 5.00 -5.91
CA GLU A 117 -2.81 6.25 -6.07
C GLU A 117 -2.31 6.76 -4.72
N LYS A 118 -3.18 6.84 -3.71
CA LYS A 118 -2.77 7.28 -2.38
C LYS A 118 -1.76 6.34 -1.71
N VAL A 119 -1.91 5.03 -1.90
CA VAL A 119 -0.93 4.03 -1.42
C VAL A 119 0.42 4.24 -2.10
N GLN A 120 0.46 4.55 -3.40
CA GLN A 120 1.70 4.85 -4.11
C GLN A 120 2.36 6.14 -3.60
N GLU A 121 1.56 7.18 -3.33
CA GLU A 121 2.01 8.44 -2.73
C GLU A 121 2.64 8.22 -1.35
N VAL A 122 1.95 7.50 -0.46
CA VAL A 122 2.45 7.22 0.89
C VAL A 122 3.74 6.38 0.86
N ASN A 123 3.91 5.53 -0.16
CA ASN A 123 5.15 4.77 -0.37
C ASN A 123 6.23 5.56 -1.14
N GLY A 124 5.96 6.81 -1.53
CA GLY A 124 6.89 7.67 -2.26
C GLY A 124 7.22 7.20 -3.68
N PHE A 125 6.29 6.50 -4.34
CA PHE A 125 6.47 6.03 -5.73
C PHE A 125 6.10 7.08 -6.79
N ASP A 126 5.51 8.19 -6.37
CA ASP A 126 5.03 9.29 -7.22
C ASP A 126 5.93 10.54 -7.17
N ARG A 127 6.88 10.62 -6.22
CA ARG A 127 7.75 11.78 -6.03
C ARG A 127 9.06 11.68 -6.79
N ASP A 128 9.50 12.80 -7.36
CA ASP A 128 10.87 12.96 -7.83
C ASP A 128 11.79 13.34 -6.65
N MET A 129 13.05 12.91 -6.68
CA MET A 129 14.03 13.20 -5.64
C MET A 129 14.29 14.70 -5.49
N GLU A 130 14.10 15.50 -6.54
CA GLU A 130 14.26 16.96 -6.52
C GLU A 130 13.15 17.65 -5.70
N GLU A 131 11.92 17.12 -5.71
CA GLU A 131 10.78 17.67 -4.95
C GLU A 131 10.98 17.47 -3.44
N LEU A 132 11.53 16.32 -3.04
CA LEU A 132 11.83 16.00 -1.64
C LEU A 132 12.89 16.93 -1.02
N VAL A 133 13.84 17.41 -1.83
CA VAL A 133 14.91 18.30 -1.34
C VAL A 133 14.38 19.70 -1.02
N GLU A 134 13.41 20.19 -1.78
CA GLU A 134 12.81 21.50 -1.54
C GLU A 134 11.84 21.48 -0.36
N GLU A 135 11.07 20.40 -0.17
CA GLU A 135 10.24 20.21 1.03
C GLU A 135 11.08 20.19 2.32
N ALA A 136 12.22 19.50 2.32
CA ALA A 136 13.09 19.38 3.49
C ALA A 136 13.80 20.68 3.91
N LYS A 137 13.77 21.73 3.08
CA LYS A 137 14.36 23.04 3.39
C LYS A 137 13.38 24.02 4.05
N ASN A 138 12.07 23.73 4.03
CA ASN A 138 11.01 24.57 4.60
C ASN A 138 10.64 24.13 6.02
#